data_AF-A0A2E5R5V4-F1
#
_entry.id   AF-A0A2E5R5V4-F1
#
_cell.length_a   1.000
_cell.length_b   1.000
_cell.length_c   1.000
_cell.angle_alpha   90.00
_cell.angle_beta   90.00
_cell.angle_gamma   90.00
#
_symmetry.space_group_name_H-M   'P 1'
#
loop_
_entity.id
_entity.type
_entity.pdbx_description
1 polymer ?
#
loop_
_entity_poly.entity_id
_entity_poly.type
_entity_poly.pdbx_seq_one_letter_code
_entity_poly.pdbx_strand_id
1 'polypeptide(L)'
;EVKKIKRSFIIPEDNKKGRSLVDRPDTNNDYKIHVIYILTKEERDRELDINGKLEKMVFQMDDMFFKLTSNTKKNKAKGKDKGHRLKLDLTEEGKLDITFVRLPWSTKDIYKECKKWTGLDCPYLIDFVNNYLATNGYFERKKVYSILFDIYEFGSGEGYWGHANISYFYPPGFNVPWGYTYYKGCASHGKISCIKTMLHELIHSFGFTKACHKFSRKDDTAHQTKSYDLMGHGKKIDPNNESYYLHGDPKCPDLADVVYLIPTSRIFIDPSVSLFN
;
A
#
# COMPACT_ATOMS: atom_id res chain seq x y z
N GLU A 1 12.90 -19.68 -21.87
CA GLU A 1 12.63 -18.33 -22.42
C GLU A 1 11.75 -17.55 -21.46
N VAL A 2 12.27 -16.49 -20.85
CA VAL A 2 11.44 -15.55 -20.08
C VAL A 2 10.61 -14.79 -21.11
N LYS A 3 9.29 -15.01 -21.15
CA LYS A 3 8.37 -14.20 -21.95
C LYS A 3 8.66 -12.73 -21.60
N LYS A 4 9.22 -11.96 -22.55
CA LYS A 4 9.26 -10.50 -22.44
C LYS A 4 7.83 -10.03 -22.29
N ILE A 5 7.42 -9.67 -21.08
CA ILE A 5 6.13 -9.02 -20.84
C ILE A 5 6.21 -7.69 -21.57
N LYS A 6 5.53 -7.60 -22.72
CA LYS A 6 5.45 -6.39 -23.52
C LYS A 6 4.54 -5.43 -22.77
N ARG A 7 5.13 -4.52 -21.99
CA ARG A 7 4.41 -3.44 -21.32
C ARG A 7 3.66 -2.60 -22.36
N SER A 8 2.38 -2.37 -22.14
CA SER A 8 1.48 -1.86 -23.18
C SER A 8 1.57 -0.35 -23.40
N PHE A 9 2.07 0.43 -22.43
CA PHE A 9 2.09 1.89 -22.54
C PHE A 9 3.29 2.52 -21.82
N ILE A 10 4.23 3.05 -22.61
CA ILE A 10 5.35 3.89 -22.18
C ILE A 10 5.48 5.00 -23.23
N ILE A 11 5.54 6.25 -22.81
CA ILE A 11 5.82 7.38 -23.71
C ILE A 11 7.29 7.82 -23.56
N PRO A 12 7.95 8.33 -24.63
CA PRO A 12 9.36 8.71 -24.58
C PRO A 12 9.69 9.73 -23.47
N GLU A 13 8.76 10.63 -23.16
CA GLU A 13 8.91 11.69 -22.15
C GLU A 13 9.05 11.16 -20.73
N ASP A 14 8.57 9.92 -20.49
CA ASP A 14 8.72 9.27 -19.20
C ASP A 14 10.11 8.65 -19.02
N ASN A 15 10.92 8.52 -20.08
CA ASN A 15 12.29 7.99 -19.96
C ASN A 15 13.26 9.05 -19.42
N LYS A 16 13.22 9.24 -18.09
CA LYS A 16 14.03 10.23 -17.37
C LYS A 16 15.19 9.59 -16.63
N LYS A 17 16.31 10.32 -16.51
CA LYS A 17 17.49 9.85 -15.76
C LYS A 17 17.11 9.55 -14.30
N GLY A 18 17.44 8.34 -13.83
CA GLY A 18 17.18 7.89 -12.47
C GLY A 18 15.80 7.23 -12.26
N ARG A 19 14.87 7.38 -13.21
CA ARG A 19 13.54 6.77 -13.12
C ARG A 19 13.59 5.28 -13.43
N SER A 20 12.78 4.50 -12.73
CA SER A 20 12.47 3.13 -13.14
C SER A 20 11.11 3.08 -13.80
N LEU A 21 11.04 2.51 -15.00
CA LEU A 21 9.76 2.16 -15.65
C LEU A 21 9.40 0.69 -15.38
N VAL A 22 10.20 0.00 -14.58
CA VAL A 22 10.12 -1.42 -14.27
C VAL A 22 10.51 -1.61 -12.82
N ASP A 23 9.91 -2.61 -12.17
CA ASP A 23 10.40 -3.07 -10.88
C ASP A 23 11.83 -3.60 -11.04
N ARG A 24 12.76 -3.10 -10.20
CA ARG A 24 14.18 -3.49 -10.33
C ARG A 24 14.39 -4.87 -9.70
N PRO A 25 15.45 -5.59 -10.09
CA PRO A 25 15.78 -6.84 -9.43
C PRO A 25 15.98 -6.64 -7.92
N ASP A 26 15.41 -7.54 -7.15
CA ASP A 26 15.51 -7.51 -5.70
C ASP A 26 16.95 -7.76 -5.21
N THR A 27 17.38 -6.97 -4.23
CA THR A 27 18.66 -7.14 -3.52
C THR A 27 18.76 -8.45 -2.71
N ASN A 28 17.63 -9.08 -2.37
CA ASN A 28 17.56 -10.38 -1.72
C ASN A 28 16.15 -11.00 -1.87
N ASN A 29 15.99 -12.27 -1.50
CA ASN A 29 14.74 -13.02 -1.65
C ASN A 29 13.72 -12.83 -0.49
N ASP A 30 13.89 -11.83 0.38
CA ASP A 30 12.96 -11.54 1.47
C ASP A 30 11.69 -10.83 0.95
N TYR A 31 10.67 -10.74 1.80
CA TYR A 31 9.45 -10.00 1.55
C TYR A 31 9.67 -8.49 1.58
N LYS A 32 9.00 -7.76 0.70
CA LYS A 32 9.20 -6.31 0.55
C LYS A 32 7.92 -5.51 0.35
N ILE A 33 7.98 -4.26 0.77
CA ILE A 33 6.99 -3.22 0.49
C ILE A 33 7.56 -2.39 -0.65
N HIS A 34 7.03 -2.61 -1.84
CA HIS A 34 7.45 -1.91 -3.05
C HIS A 34 6.58 -0.68 -3.30
N VAL A 35 7.17 0.38 -3.84
CA VAL A 35 6.49 1.65 -4.06
C VAL A 35 6.26 1.88 -5.54
N ILE A 36 5.02 2.16 -5.91
CA ILE A 36 4.66 2.52 -7.29
C ILE A 36 4.15 3.96 -7.31
N TYR A 37 4.73 4.79 -8.18
CA TYR A 37 4.21 6.14 -8.48
C TYR A 37 3.42 6.10 -9.78
N ILE A 38 2.13 6.41 -9.72
CA ILE A 38 1.19 6.28 -10.85
C ILE A 38 0.65 7.62 -11.30
N LEU A 39 0.62 7.83 -12.62
CA LEU A 39 -0.03 8.94 -13.31
C LEU A 39 -1.04 8.44 -14.34
N THR A 40 -2.09 9.21 -14.60
CA THR A 40 -2.92 9.00 -15.80
C THR A 40 -2.22 9.59 -17.04
N LYS A 41 -2.70 9.24 -18.25
CA LYS A 41 -2.04 9.54 -19.53
C LYS A 41 -1.65 11.02 -19.68
N GLU A 42 -2.55 11.91 -19.31
CA GLU A 42 -2.42 13.36 -19.53
C GLU A 42 -1.91 14.12 -18.30
N GLU A 43 -1.70 13.41 -17.18
CA GLU A 43 -1.29 14.06 -15.96
C GLU A 43 0.16 14.52 -16.04
N ARG A 44 0.36 15.79 -15.63
CA ARG A 44 1.69 16.39 -15.59
C ARG A 44 2.52 15.67 -14.54
N ASP A 45 3.66 15.15 -14.99
CA ASP A 45 4.62 14.49 -14.14
C ASP A 45 5.29 15.47 -13.16
N ARG A 46 5.18 15.17 -11.86
CA ARG A 46 5.82 15.92 -10.77
C ARG A 46 7.16 15.32 -10.36
N GLU A 47 7.57 14.22 -11.00
CA GLU A 47 8.85 13.55 -10.80
C GLU A 47 9.05 13.09 -9.35
N LEU A 48 7.97 12.74 -8.64
CA LEU A 48 8.03 12.37 -7.23
C LEU A 48 8.93 11.15 -6.97
N ASP A 49 9.04 10.27 -7.96
CA ASP A 49 9.90 9.08 -7.97
C ASP A 49 11.40 9.38 -8.09
N ILE A 50 11.78 10.53 -8.67
CA ILE A 50 13.20 10.87 -8.92
C ILE A 50 13.69 12.16 -8.23
N ASN A 51 12.78 13.01 -7.74
CA ASN A 51 13.14 14.25 -7.04
C ASN A 51 13.34 14.08 -5.52
N GLY A 52 13.29 12.84 -5.02
CA GLY A 52 13.50 12.47 -3.62
C GLY A 52 12.34 12.76 -2.67
N LYS A 53 11.23 13.37 -3.14
CA LYS A 53 10.08 13.69 -2.27
C LYS A 53 9.34 12.44 -1.81
N LEU A 54 9.06 11.50 -2.72
CA LEU A 54 8.35 10.26 -2.38
C LEU A 54 9.19 9.37 -1.47
N GLU A 55 10.48 9.18 -1.80
CA GLU A 55 11.43 8.47 -0.94
C GLU A 55 11.43 9.02 0.49
N LYS A 56 11.54 10.34 0.64
CA LYS A 56 11.48 10.99 1.96
C LYS A 56 10.16 10.76 2.67
N MET A 57 9.03 10.73 1.96
CA MET A 57 7.71 10.46 2.57
C MET A 57 7.62 9.01 3.07
N VAL A 58 8.14 8.05 2.31
CA VAL A 58 8.12 6.62 2.66
C VAL A 58 9.03 6.32 3.84
N PHE A 59 10.24 6.90 3.91
CA PHE A 59 11.08 6.75 5.10
C PHE A 59 10.43 7.38 6.35
N GLN A 60 9.76 8.52 6.19
CA GLN A 60 9.01 9.12 7.29
C GLN A 60 7.77 8.29 7.69
N MET A 61 7.19 7.55 6.74
CA MET A 61 6.12 6.60 7.01
C MET A 61 6.63 5.43 7.87
N ASP A 62 7.79 4.87 7.54
CA ASP A 62 8.45 3.84 8.35
C ASP A 62 8.79 4.34 9.76
N ASP A 63 9.38 5.54 9.87
CA ASP A 63 9.66 6.18 11.17
C ASP A 63 8.40 6.40 12.00
N MET A 64 7.32 6.81 11.35
CA MET A 64 6.02 6.93 11.99
C MET A 64 5.55 5.57 12.50
N PHE A 65 5.57 4.53 11.68
CA PHE A 65 5.14 3.20 12.05
C PHE A 65 5.94 2.64 13.24
N PHE A 66 7.27 2.74 13.20
CA PHE A 66 8.13 2.33 14.29
C PHE A 66 7.84 3.09 15.58
N LYS A 67 7.66 4.41 15.50
CA LYS A 67 7.32 5.23 16.66
C LYS A 67 5.96 4.85 17.24
N LEU A 68 4.95 4.64 16.41
CA LEU A 68 3.60 4.31 16.87
C LEU A 68 3.58 2.92 17.53
N THR A 69 4.20 1.93 16.90
CA THR A 69 4.27 0.55 17.43
C THR A 69 5.14 0.45 18.68
N SER A 70 6.25 1.21 18.76
CA SER A 70 7.08 1.32 19.98
C SER A 70 6.31 1.91 21.17
N ASN A 71 5.29 2.73 20.90
CA ASN A 71 4.55 3.45 21.92
C ASN A 71 3.35 2.68 22.51
N THR A 72 3.11 1.44 22.06
CA THR A 72 2.08 0.57 22.62
C THR A 72 2.46 0.05 24.01
N LYS A 73 1.46 -0.31 24.83
CA LYS A 73 1.64 -0.74 26.22
C LYS A 73 2.62 -1.91 26.34
N LYS A 74 2.45 -2.97 25.53
CA LYS A 74 3.31 -4.16 25.56
C LYS A 74 4.74 -3.85 25.13
N ASN A 75 4.94 -2.97 24.14
CA ASN A 75 6.29 -2.61 23.70
C ASN A 75 7.00 -1.68 24.70
N LYS A 76 6.30 -0.69 25.26
CA LYS A 76 6.86 0.15 26.35
C LYS A 76 7.33 -0.68 27.55
N ALA A 77 6.59 -1.73 27.90
CA ALA A 77 6.98 -2.63 28.99
C ALA A 77 8.27 -3.44 28.70
N LYS A 78 8.61 -3.66 27.42
CA LYS A 78 9.85 -4.33 26.98
C LYS A 78 11.05 -3.37 26.86
N GLY A 79 10.83 -2.06 27.04
CA GLY A 79 11.83 -1.01 26.87
C GLY A 79 11.53 -0.07 25.69
N LYS A 80 12.26 1.06 25.64
CA LYS A 80 12.20 1.96 24.48
C LYS A 80 12.67 1.24 23.21
N ASP A 81 12.19 1.68 22.06
CA ASP A 81 12.67 1.24 20.74
C ASP A 81 12.39 -0.24 20.41
N LYS A 82 11.29 -0.79 20.94
CA LYS A 82 10.81 -2.16 20.65
C LYS A 82 9.67 -2.23 19.62
N GLY A 83 9.60 -1.27 18.70
CA GLY A 83 8.62 -1.24 17.61
C GLY A 83 9.03 -2.08 16.40
N HIS A 84 8.16 -2.12 15.39
CA HIS A 84 8.43 -2.75 14.11
C HIS A 84 8.80 -1.72 13.06
N ARG A 85 9.71 -2.10 12.16
CA ARG A 85 10.02 -1.37 10.92
C ARG A 85 9.35 -2.06 9.75
N LEU A 86 9.10 -1.31 8.68
CA LEU A 86 8.62 -1.77 7.39
C LEU A 86 9.80 -2.33 6.59
N LYS A 87 9.63 -3.51 5.96
CA LYS A 87 10.58 -4.05 4.98
C LYS A 87 10.46 -3.29 3.66
N LEU A 88 11.02 -2.09 3.58
CA LEU A 88 11.01 -1.30 2.35
C LEU A 88 11.85 -1.97 1.26
N ASP A 89 11.40 -1.88 0.01
CA ASP A 89 12.18 -2.32 -1.13
C ASP A 89 13.31 -1.31 -1.43
N LEU A 90 14.54 -1.71 -1.11
CA LEU A 90 15.73 -0.86 -1.27
C LEU A 90 16.68 -1.45 -2.31
N THR A 91 17.26 -0.54 -3.10
CA THR A 91 18.43 -0.77 -3.96
C THR A 91 19.67 -1.14 -3.13
N GLU A 92 20.73 -1.62 -3.79
CA GLU A 92 22.01 -1.95 -3.14
C GLU A 92 22.64 -0.73 -2.45
N GLU A 93 22.40 0.47 -2.98
CA GLU A 93 22.86 1.74 -2.41
C GLU A 93 21.97 2.25 -1.26
N GLY A 94 20.94 1.50 -0.86
CA GLY A 94 20.03 1.85 0.22
C GLY A 94 18.97 2.89 -0.15
N LYS A 95 18.82 3.23 -1.43
CA LYS A 95 17.72 4.09 -1.93
C LYS A 95 16.45 3.29 -2.11
N LEU A 96 15.31 3.94 -1.94
CA LEU A 96 14.01 3.33 -2.16
C LEU A 96 13.84 2.96 -3.64
N ASP A 97 13.47 1.71 -3.90
CA ASP A 97 13.08 1.30 -5.24
C ASP A 97 11.63 1.76 -5.52
N ILE A 98 11.50 2.65 -6.50
CA ILE A 98 10.22 3.22 -6.94
C ILE A 98 10.02 2.89 -8.42
N THR A 99 8.90 2.24 -8.72
CA THR A 99 8.46 2.04 -10.10
C THR A 99 7.51 3.15 -10.52
N PHE A 100 7.86 3.86 -11.59
CA PHE A 100 6.97 4.82 -12.24
C PHE A 100 6.07 4.11 -13.25
N VAL A 101 4.78 4.42 -13.21
CA VAL A 101 3.79 3.92 -14.18
C VAL A 101 2.92 5.06 -14.70
N ARG A 102 2.86 5.20 -16.02
CA ARG A 102 1.81 5.98 -16.66
C ARG A 102 0.73 5.06 -17.20
N LEU A 103 -0.51 5.30 -16.81
CA LEU A 103 -1.66 4.59 -17.36
C LEU A 103 -2.00 5.11 -18.77
N PRO A 104 -2.51 4.26 -19.67
CA PRO A 104 -2.86 4.64 -21.04
C PRO A 104 -4.15 5.46 -21.14
N TRP A 105 -4.81 5.74 -20.01
CA TRP A 105 -6.11 6.41 -19.96
C TRP A 105 -6.00 7.74 -19.25
N SER A 106 -6.81 8.71 -19.68
CA SER A 106 -7.04 9.94 -18.90
C SER A 106 -7.89 9.62 -17.66
N THR A 107 -7.94 10.54 -16.70
CA THR A 107 -8.84 10.41 -15.52
C THR A 107 -10.32 10.30 -15.93
N LYS A 108 -10.72 10.89 -17.06
CA LYS A 108 -12.10 10.80 -17.58
C LYS A 108 -12.38 9.47 -18.26
N ASP A 109 -11.38 8.92 -18.96
CA ASP A 109 -11.57 7.70 -19.75
C ASP A 109 -11.40 6.43 -18.92
N ILE A 110 -10.67 6.49 -17.80
CA ILE A 110 -10.44 5.32 -16.94
C ILE A 110 -11.76 4.65 -16.48
N TYR A 111 -12.80 5.44 -16.18
CA TYR A 111 -14.13 4.92 -15.86
C TYR A 111 -14.81 4.24 -17.05
N LYS A 112 -14.70 4.82 -18.24
CA LYS A 112 -15.27 4.25 -19.47
C LYS A 112 -14.61 2.91 -19.79
N GLU A 113 -13.29 2.84 -19.63
CA GLU A 113 -12.52 1.64 -19.91
C GLU A 113 -12.77 0.54 -18.87
N CYS A 114 -12.90 0.91 -17.60
CA CYS A 114 -13.36 -0.02 -16.58
C CYS A 114 -14.80 -0.51 -16.80
N LYS A 115 -15.71 0.36 -17.26
CA LYS A 115 -17.07 -0.05 -17.64
C LYS A 115 -17.06 -1.03 -18.81
N LYS A 116 -16.21 -0.83 -19.81
CA LYS A 116 -16.00 -1.81 -20.89
C LYS A 116 -15.43 -3.13 -20.36
N TRP A 117 -14.50 -3.08 -19.40
CA TRP A 117 -13.88 -4.26 -18.80
C TRP A 117 -14.85 -5.09 -17.96
N THR A 118 -15.71 -4.45 -17.17
CA THR A 118 -16.67 -5.13 -16.28
C THR A 118 -18.03 -5.41 -16.91
N GLY A 119 -18.43 -4.64 -17.93
CA GLY A 119 -19.81 -4.61 -18.43
C GLY A 119 -20.81 -3.91 -17.48
N LEU A 120 -20.34 -3.30 -16.39
CA LEU A 120 -21.15 -2.65 -15.34
C LEU A 120 -20.69 -1.20 -15.13
N ASP A 121 -21.40 -0.42 -14.31
CA ASP A 121 -20.99 0.94 -13.90
C ASP A 121 -19.81 0.94 -12.91
N CYS A 122 -18.70 0.31 -13.32
CA CYS A 122 -17.37 0.29 -12.69
C CYS A 122 -17.32 0.45 -11.15
N PRO A 123 -17.95 -0.45 -10.36
CA PRO A 123 -17.76 -0.43 -8.91
C PRO A 123 -16.34 -0.87 -8.48
N TYR A 124 -15.55 -1.42 -9.41
CA TYR A 124 -14.24 -2.05 -9.18
C TYR A 124 -13.09 -1.30 -9.88
N LEU A 125 -13.11 0.03 -9.88
CA LEU A 125 -12.13 0.83 -10.61
C LEU A 125 -10.68 0.53 -10.21
N ILE A 126 -10.45 0.27 -8.93
CA ILE A 126 -9.11 -0.08 -8.43
C ILE A 126 -8.71 -1.48 -8.88
N ASP A 127 -9.62 -2.46 -8.89
CA ASP A 127 -9.31 -3.78 -9.43
C ASP A 127 -8.99 -3.72 -10.93
N PHE A 128 -9.63 -2.81 -11.68
CA PHE A 128 -9.28 -2.56 -13.07
C PHE A 128 -7.84 -2.05 -13.22
N VAL A 129 -7.41 -1.10 -12.36
CA VAL A 129 -6.03 -0.62 -12.36
C VAL A 129 -5.06 -1.71 -11.89
N ASN A 130 -5.40 -2.47 -10.85
CA ASN A 130 -4.58 -3.58 -10.37
C ASN A 130 -4.42 -4.64 -11.47
N ASN A 131 -5.47 -4.93 -12.23
CA ASN A 131 -5.41 -5.84 -13.38
C ASN A 131 -4.46 -5.32 -14.46
N TYR A 132 -4.53 -4.04 -14.77
CA TYR A 132 -3.56 -3.42 -15.69
C TYR A 132 -2.12 -3.56 -15.17
N LEU A 133 -1.88 -3.27 -13.89
CA LEU A 133 -0.55 -3.38 -13.28
C LEU A 133 -0.01 -4.81 -13.34
N ALA A 134 -0.81 -5.79 -12.90
CA ALA A 134 -0.43 -7.19 -12.85
C ALA A 134 -0.17 -7.77 -14.26
N THR A 135 -1.07 -7.52 -15.22
CA THR A 135 -0.93 -8.03 -16.60
C THR A 135 0.23 -7.39 -17.37
N ASN A 136 0.72 -6.23 -16.91
CA ASN A 136 1.90 -5.55 -17.46
C ASN A 136 3.19 -5.81 -16.67
N GLY A 137 3.21 -6.78 -15.75
CA GLY A 137 4.44 -7.19 -15.07
C GLY A 137 4.95 -6.17 -14.05
N TYR A 138 4.03 -5.45 -13.39
CA TYR A 138 4.30 -4.66 -12.18
C TYR A 138 3.94 -5.43 -10.91
N PHE A 139 4.07 -6.76 -10.97
CA PHE A 139 3.70 -7.66 -9.88
C PHE A 139 4.75 -8.77 -9.69
N GLU A 140 5.08 -9.02 -8.43
CA GLU A 140 5.88 -10.09 -7.88
C GLU A 140 5.28 -10.60 -6.54
N ARG A 141 5.40 -11.92 -6.32
CA ARG A 141 4.69 -12.66 -5.26
C ARG A 141 5.05 -12.24 -3.82
N LYS A 142 6.30 -11.85 -3.57
CA LYS A 142 6.79 -11.50 -2.23
C LYS A 142 6.71 -9.99 -1.95
N LYS A 143 5.87 -9.29 -2.70
CA LYS A 143 5.70 -7.83 -2.59
C LYS A 143 4.27 -7.47 -2.22
N VAL A 144 4.16 -6.51 -1.33
CA VAL A 144 2.99 -5.66 -1.15
C VAL A 144 3.27 -4.29 -1.77
N TYR A 145 2.25 -3.64 -2.32
CA TYR A 145 2.43 -2.39 -3.06
C TYR A 145 1.86 -1.21 -2.29
N SER A 146 2.73 -0.26 -1.93
CA SER A 146 2.32 1.08 -1.48
C SER A 146 2.30 2.01 -2.69
N ILE A 147 1.11 2.31 -3.19
CA ILE A 147 0.90 3.06 -4.41
C ILE A 147 0.61 4.52 -4.08
N LEU A 148 1.41 5.42 -4.66
CA LEU A 148 1.09 6.83 -4.71
C LEU A 148 0.52 7.17 -6.09
N PHE A 149 -0.77 7.49 -6.16
CA PHE A 149 -1.45 7.88 -7.39
C PHE A 149 -1.64 9.41 -7.42
N ASP A 150 -1.07 10.11 -8.41
CA ASP A 150 -1.19 11.59 -8.56
C ASP A 150 -2.57 12.06 -9.09
N ILE A 151 -3.62 11.70 -8.35
CA ILE A 151 -5.00 12.15 -8.56
C ILE A 151 -5.54 12.76 -7.26
N TYR A 152 -6.68 13.43 -7.33
CA TYR A 152 -7.37 13.94 -6.14
C TYR A 152 -8.03 12.81 -5.36
N GLU A 153 -8.81 12.00 -6.06
CA GLU A 153 -9.50 10.83 -5.51
C GLU A 153 -9.93 9.89 -6.63
N PHE A 154 -10.18 8.62 -6.30
CA PHE A 154 -11.00 7.74 -7.12
C PHE A 154 -12.46 7.85 -6.68
N GLY A 155 -13.29 8.45 -7.53
CA GLY A 155 -14.72 8.14 -7.66
C GLY A 155 -15.53 8.19 -6.39
N SER A 156 -15.96 9.39 -6.00
CA SER A 156 -17.19 9.62 -5.22
C SER A 156 -17.49 11.11 -5.02
N GLY A 157 -16.51 12.01 -5.12
CA GLY A 157 -16.69 13.40 -4.68
C GLY A 157 -16.67 13.54 -3.15
N GLU A 158 -16.50 12.44 -2.42
CA GLU A 158 -16.67 12.39 -0.96
C GLU A 158 -15.37 12.65 -0.20
N GLY A 159 -14.24 12.86 -0.88
CA GLY A 159 -12.97 13.20 -0.25
C GLY A 159 -12.23 12.01 0.34
N TYR A 160 -12.35 10.82 -0.23
CA TYR A 160 -11.47 9.69 0.13
C TYR A 160 -10.07 9.94 -0.42
N TRP A 161 -9.04 9.81 0.41
CA TRP A 161 -7.64 10.09 0.02
C TRP A 161 -6.80 8.83 -0.18
N GLY A 162 -7.43 7.67 -0.11
CA GLY A 162 -6.80 6.38 -0.27
C GLY A 162 -7.83 5.28 -0.39
N HIS A 163 -7.35 4.10 -0.72
CA HIS A 163 -8.12 2.87 -0.72
C HIS A 163 -7.13 1.71 -0.77
N ALA A 164 -7.47 0.58 -0.18
CA ALA A 164 -6.66 -0.60 -0.28
C ALA A 164 -7.53 -1.83 -0.49
N ASN A 165 -7.00 -2.76 -1.27
CA ASN A 165 -7.66 -3.99 -1.57
C ASN A 165 -6.65 -5.11 -1.79
N ILE A 166 -7.15 -6.33 -1.78
CA ILE A 166 -6.38 -7.53 -2.02
C ILE A 166 -7.03 -8.20 -3.22
N SER A 167 -6.46 -7.97 -4.40
CA SER A 167 -7.03 -8.46 -5.66
C SER A 167 -6.63 -9.91 -5.89
N TYR A 168 -7.60 -10.74 -6.27
CA TYR A 168 -7.38 -12.11 -6.70
C TYR A 168 -7.08 -12.13 -8.21
N PHE A 169 -5.88 -12.52 -8.61
CA PHE A 169 -5.54 -12.64 -10.02
C PHE A 169 -5.61 -14.08 -10.51
N TYR A 170 -6.48 -14.29 -11.50
CA TYR A 170 -6.56 -15.53 -12.27
C TYR A 170 -6.04 -15.29 -13.69
N PRO A 171 -5.06 -16.05 -14.21
CA PRO A 171 -4.07 -16.91 -13.54
C PRO A 171 -2.86 -16.06 -13.09
N PRO A 172 -2.34 -16.25 -11.86
CA PRO A 172 -2.03 -17.56 -11.30
C PRO A 172 -2.41 -17.69 -9.81
N GLY A 173 -3.69 -17.77 -9.42
CA GLY A 173 -4.10 -18.25 -8.09
C GLY A 173 -3.48 -17.56 -6.86
N PHE A 174 -3.02 -16.31 -6.98
CA PHE A 174 -2.42 -15.55 -5.87
C PHE A 174 -3.21 -14.27 -5.61
N ASN A 175 -3.24 -13.87 -4.35
CA ASN A 175 -3.74 -12.56 -3.97
C ASN A 175 -2.61 -11.55 -3.99
N VAL A 176 -2.92 -10.32 -4.36
CA VAL A 176 -1.93 -9.24 -4.38
C VAL A 176 -2.46 -8.09 -3.54
N PRO A 177 -1.74 -7.68 -2.49
CA PRO A 177 -2.17 -6.59 -1.65
C PRO A 177 -1.69 -5.24 -2.19
N TRP A 178 -2.63 -4.31 -2.33
CA TRP A 178 -2.42 -2.97 -2.90
C TRP A 178 -2.97 -1.93 -1.93
N GLY A 179 -2.14 -0.96 -1.54
CA GLY A 179 -2.55 0.21 -0.75
C GLY A 179 -2.34 1.48 -1.55
N TYR A 180 -3.43 2.13 -1.99
CA TYR A 180 -3.41 3.36 -2.75
C TYR A 180 -3.54 4.58 -1.86
N THR A 181 -2.73 5.60 -2.13
CA THR A 181 -2.90 6.96 -1.62
C THR A 181 -3.00 7.94 -2.79
N TYR A 182 -4.02 8.79 -2.77
CA TYR A 182 -4.26 9.80 -3.80
C TYR A 182 -3.52 11.09 -3.46
N TYR A 183 -2.41 11.33 -4.14
CA TYR A 183 -1.45 12.36 -3.75
C TYR A 183 -2.03 13.77 -3.74
N LYS A 184 -2.78 14.18 -4.78
CA LYS A 184 -3.31 15.56 -4.83
C LYS A 184 -4.33 15.80 -3.72
N GLY A 185 -5.14 14.78 -3.39
CA GLY A 185 -6.08 14.82 -2.28
C GLY A 185 -5.37 14.86 -0.94
N CYS A 186 -4.53 13.88 -0.63
CA CYS A 186 -3.84 13.85 0.66
C CYS A 186 -2.91 15.06 0.88
N ALA A 187 -2.25 15.56 -0.17
CA ALA A 187 -1.29 16.66 -0.08
C ALA A 187 -1.95 18.01 0.17
N SER A 188 -3.22 18.20 -0.22
CA SER A 188 -3.97 19.42 0.14
C SER A 188 -4.21 19.54 1.64
N HIS A 189 -4.14 18.43 2.38
CA HIS A 189 -4.22 18.37 3.85
C HIS A 189 -2.85 18.38 4.54
N GLY A 190 -1.78 18.55 3.76
CA GLY A 190 -0.41 18.66 4.24
C GLY A 190 0.34 17.33 4.34
N LYS A 191 1.66 17.43 4.30
CA LYS A 191 2.59 16.29 4.18
C LYS A 191 2.38 15.19 5.24
N ILE A 192 2.21 15.58 6.50
CA ILE A 192 2.02 14.61 7.60
C ILE A 192 0.68 13.87 7.47
N SER A 193 -0.37 14.56 7.02
CA SER A 193 -1.65 13.92 6.75
C SER A 193 -1.51 12.88 5.64
N CYS A 194 -0.79 13.23 4.56
CA CYS A 194 -0.56 12.28 3.48
C CYS A 194 0.25 11.04 3.91
N ILE A 195 1.34 11.23 4.66
CA ILE A 195 2.12 10.09 5.20
C ILE A 195 1.25 9.20 6.09
N LYS A 196 0.35 9.80 6.88
CA LYS A 196 -0.60 9.06 7.72
C LYS A 196 -1.56 8.22 6.86
N THR A 197 -2.08 8.79 5.77
CA THR A 197 -2.91 8.08 4.80
C THR A 197 -2.13 6.93 4.16
N MET A 198 -0.89 7.17 3.69
CA MET A 198 -0.05 6.09 3.14
C MET A 198 0.10 4.92 4.12
N LEU A 199 0.35 5.20 5.40
CA LEU A 199 0.47 4.16 6.42
C LEU A 199 -0.86 3.43 6.67
N HIS A 200 -1.97 4.17 6.73
CA HIS A 200 -3.31 3.64 6.94
C HIS A 200 -3.70 2.65 5.83
N GLU A 201 -3.50 3.05 4.58
CA GLU A 201 -3.83 2.23 3.41
C GLU A 201 -2.86 1.05 3.26
N LEU A 202 -1.59 1.21 3.64
CA LEU A 202 -0.65 0.10 3.72
C LEU A 202 -1.11 -0.95 4.75
N ILE A 203 -1.61 -0.54 5.92
CA ILE A 203 -2.15 -1.47 6.92
C ILE A 203 -3.40 -2.19 6.38
N HIS A 204 -4.27 -1.50 5.64
CA HIS A 204 -5.37 -2.14 4.94
C HIS A 204 -4.91 -3.16 3.90
N SER A 205 -3.81 -2.88 3.18
CA SER A 205 -3.22 -3.86 2.25
C SER A 205 -2.67 -5.10 2.96
N PHE A 206 -2.32 -5.02 4.24
CA PHE A 206 -2.01 -6.21 5.05
C PHE A 206 -3.26 -7.02 5.46
N GLY A 207 -4.46 -6.54 5.13
CA GLY A 207 -5.73 -7.16 5.49
C GLY A 207 -6.26 -6.72 6.86
N PHE A 208 -5.88 -5.54 7.36
CA PHE A 208 -6.31 -5.02 8.66
C PHE A 208 -7.13 -3.72 8.54
N THR A 209 -8.13 -3.44 9.37
CA THR A 209 -8.67 -4.32 10.41
C THR A 209 -9.77 -5.23 9.83
N LYS A 210 -10.41 -6.04 10.69
CA LYS A 210 -11.40 -7.05 10.31
C LYS A 210 -12.42 -7.20 11.44
N ALA A 211 -13.54 -7.86 11.16
CA ALA A 211 -14.63 -8.08 12.11
C ALA A 211 -14.21 -8.78 13.42
N CYS A 212 -13.20 -9.67 13.38
CA CYS A 212 -12.72 -10.36 14.58
C CYS A 212 -11.92 -9.47 15.53
N HIS A 213 -11.34 -8.37 15.04
CA HIS A 213 -10.58 -7.46 15.89
C HIS A 213 -11.53 -6.66 16.79
N LYS A 214 -11.12 -6.43 18.04
CA LYS A 214 -11.94 -5.65 18.97
C LYS A 214 -12.07 -4.21 18.47
N PHE A 215 -13.19 -3.57 18.78
CA PHE A 215 -13.46 -2.18 18.40
C PHE A 215 -13.56 -1.90 16.90
N SER A 216 -13.52 -2.91 16.02
CA SER A 216 -13.91 -2.74 14.62
C SER A 216 -15.34 -2.22 14.51
N ARG A 217 -15.60 -1.29 13.59
CA ARG A 217 -16.96 -0.78 13.37
C ARG A 217 -17.83 -1.89 12.77
N LYS A 218 -19.12 -1.90 13.09
CA LYS A 218 -20.03 -2.97 12.64
C LYS A 218 -20.40 -2.85 11.17
N ASP A 219 -20.58 -1.61 10.73
CA ASP A 219 -20.89 -1.20 9.36
C ASP A 219 -19.65 -1.08 8.47
N ASP A 220 -18.47 -1.03 9.09
CA ASP A 220 -17.19 -0.86 8.40
C ASP A 220 -16.06 -1.54 9.20
N THR A 221 -15.99 -2.86 9.08
CA THR A 221 -15.09 -3.69 9.91
C THR A 221 -13.60 -3.48 9.61
N ALA A 222 -13.28 -2.78 8.52
CA ALA A 222 -11.92 -2.37 8.17
C ALA A 222 -11.39 -1.27 9.09
N HIS A 223 -12.29 -0.51 9.73
CA HIS A 223 -11.95 0.63 10.57
C HIS A 223 -12.26 0.41 12.05
N GLN A 224 -11.55 1.15 12.90
CA GLN A 224 -11.72 1.13 14.34
C GLN A 224 -12.70 2.23 14.80
N THR A 225 -13.47 1.93 15.85
CA THR A 225 -14.36 2.89 16.54
C THR A 225 -13.59 3.88 17.39
N LYS A 226 -12.33 3.58 17.74
CA LYS A 226 -11.47 4.44 18.57
C LYS A 226 -10.84 5.55 17.72
N SER A 227 -11.31 6.78 17.86
CA SER A 227 -10.85 7.94 17.09
C SER A 227 -9.39 8.35 17.30
N TYR A 228 -8.76 7.88 18.38
CA TYR A 228 -7.32 8.08 18.60
C TYR A 228 -6.45 7.07 17.81
N ASP A 229 -7.04 5.97 17.33
CA ASP A 229 -6.36 4.91 16.60
C ASP A 229 -6.24 5.27 15.12
N LEU A 230 -5.12 4.95 14.48
CA LEU A 230 -4.81 5.23 13.09
C LEU A 230 -5.87 4.63 12.15
N MET A 231 -6.35 3.43 12.47
CA MET A 231 -7.42 2.77 11.72
C MET A 231 -8.82 3.34 12.05
N GLY A 232 -8.89 4.31 12.96
CA GLY A 232 -10.06 5.16 13.24
C GLY A 232 -9.80 6.65 12.97
N HIS A 233 -8.83 6.96 12.10
CA HIS A 233 -8.36 8.32 11.70
C HIS A 233 -7.51 9.10 12.72
N GLY A 234 -7.12 8.46 13.83
CA GLY A 234 -6.28 9.02 14.87
C GLY A 234 -4.78 9.01 14.56
N LYS A 235 -3.94 8.99 15.61
CA LYS A 235 -2.47 9.13 15.54
C LYS A 235 -1.73 8.12 16.42
N LYS A 236 -2.34 6.97 16.71
CA LYS A 236 -1.78 5.87 17.51
C LYS A 236 -2.10 4.55 16.83
N ILE A 237 -1.29 3.52 17.02
CA ILE A 237 -1.64 2.14 16.61
C ILE A 237 -1.91 1.37 17.89
N ASP A 238 -3.13 0.89 18.07
CA ASP A 238 -3.60 0.01 19.15
C ASP A 238 -2.80 0.18 20.46
N PRO A 239 -2.89 1.37 21.10
CA PRO A 239 -1.97 1.76 22.15
C PRO A 239 -2.01 0.83 23.38
N ASN A 240 -3.09 0.08 23.56
CA ASN A 240 -3.28 -0.87 24.66
C ASN A 240 -3.07 -2.33 24.24
N ASN A 241 -2.81 -2.60 22.95
CA ASN A 241 -2.65 -3.95 22.39
C ASN A 241 -3.90 -4.82 22.64
N GLU A 242 -5.07 -4.28 22.33
CA GLU A 242 -6.36 -4.90 22.64
C GLU A 242 -7.18 -5.25 21.40
N SER A 243 -6.76 -4.81 20.22
CA SER A 243 -7.52 -4.96 18.98
C SER A 243 -6.79 -5.78 17.93
N TYR A 244 -5.72 -5.23 17.33
CA TYR A 244 -5.14 -5.76 16.09
C TYR A 244 -3.61 -5.76 16.06
N TYR A 245 -2.93 -5.22 17.07
CA TYR A 245 -1.46 -5.23 17.13
C TYR A 245 -0.93 -5.69 18.48
N LEU A 246 -0.13 -6.76 18.45
CA LEU A 246 0.33 -7.52 19.62
C LEU A 246 -0.81 -7.88 20.57
N HIS A 247 -2.00 -8.16 20.07
CA HIS A 247 -3.20 -8.39 20.90
C HIS A 247 -3.17 -9.79 21.54
N GLY A 248 -2.69 -10.80 20.80
CA GLY A 248 -2.48 -12.17 21.28
C GLY A 248 -3.70 -13.07 21.25
N ASP A 249 -4.78 -12.71 20.55
CA ASP A 249 -5.90 -13.60 20.25
C ASP A 249 -5.54 -14.51 19.06
N PRO A 250 -5.38 -15.83 19.26
CA PRO A 250 -5.00 -16.74 18.18
C PRO A 250 -6.09 -16.92 17.10
N LYS A 251 -7.31 -16.41 17.33
CA LYS A 251 -8.44 -16.52 16.38
C LYS A 251 -8.51 -15.35 15.40
N CYS A 252 -7.67 -14.34 15.56
CA CYS A 252 -7.67 -13.16 14.71
C CYS A 252 -6.22 -12.83 14.33
N PRO A 253 -5.93 -12.51 13.06
CA PRO A 253 -4.58 -12.10 12.65
C PRO A 253 -4.00 -11.01 13.54
N ASP A 254 -2.69 -10.98 13.72
CA ASP A 254 -2.01 -9.91 14.45
C ASP A 254 -1.12 -9.14 13.48
N LEU A 255 -1.24 -7.81 13.48
CA LEU A 255 -0.44 -6.95 12.61
C LEU A 255 1.06 -7.15 12.86
N ALA A 256 1.46 -7.48 14.10
CA ALA A 256 2.85 -7.76 14.43
C ALA A 256 3.39 -9.05 13.76
N ASP A 257 2.52 -9.94 13.30
CA ASP A 257 2.89 -11.18 12.63
C ASP A 257 2.99 -11.03 11.11
N VAL A 258 2.70 -9.86 10.55
CA VAL A 258 2.81 -9.64 9.09
C VAL A 258 4.27 -9.79 8.63
N VAL A 259 4.48 -10.59 7.58
CA VAL A 259 5.83 -10.96 7.07
C VAL A 259 6.66 -9.78 6.55
N TYR A 260 6.00 -8.67 6.23
CA TYR A 260 6.59 -7.42 5.75
C TYR A 260 7.17 -6.53 6.86
N LEU A 261 7.25 -7.03 8.10
CA LEU A 261 7.77 -6.29 9.25
C LEU A 261 9.13 -6.81 9.73
N ILE A 262 9.91 -5.91 10.35
CA ILE A 262 11.18 -6.19 11.01
C ILE A 262 11.05 -5.84 12.51
N PRO A 263 11.38 -6.76 13.44
CA PRO A 263 11.75 -8.15 13.17
C PRO A 263 10.56 -8.95 12.62
N THR A 264 10.85 -9.93 11.77
CA THR A 264 9.81 -10.83 11.24
C THR A 264 9.39 -11.83 12.30
N SER A 265 8.09 -12.04 12.46
CA SER A 265 7.55 -13.06 13.36
C SER A 265 7.95 -14.46 12.90
N ARG A 266 8.12 -15.38 13.86
CA ARG A 266 8.40 -16.80 13.56
C ARG A 266 7.18 -17.54 13.02
N ILE A 267 5.99 -17.02 13.28
CA ILE A 267 4.70 -17.56 12.83
C ILE A 267 4.04 -16.60 11.82
N PHE A 268 4.86 -16.01 10.96
CA PHE A 268 4.45 -14.88 10.13
C PHE A 268 3.22 -15.19 9.27
N ILE A 269 2.48 -14.12 8.96
CA ILE A 269 1.31 -14.12 8.10
C ILE A 269 1.69 -13.42 6.80
N ASP A 270 1.45 -14.11 5.69
CA ASP A 270 1.54 -13.55 4.35
C ASP A 270 0.11 -13.20 3.86
N PRO A 271 -0.26 -11.90 3.79
CA PRO A 271 -1.58 -11.50 3.33
C PRO A 271 -1.91 -11.94 1.90
N SER A 272 -0.91 -12.30 1.08
CA SER A 272 -1.15 -12.85 -0.26
C SER A 272 -1.67 -14.29 -0.26
N VAL A 273 -1.52 -15.01 0.86
CA VAL A 273 -1.86 -16.44 0.99
C VAL A 273 -2.91 -16.69 2.07
N SER A 274 -2.78 -16.03 3.22
CA SER A 274 -3.42 -16.47 4.47
C SER A 274 -4.78 -15.83 4.77
N LEU A 275 -5.41 -15.12 3.84
CA LEU A 275 -6.67 -14.40 4.12
C LEU A 275 -7.94 -15.20 3.82
N PHE A 276 -7.82 -16.46 3.40
CA PHE A 276 -8.93 -17.34 3.04
C PHE A 276 -8.96 -18.67 3.82
N ASN A 277 -8.64 -18.65 5.11
CA ASN A 277 -8.99 -19.73 6.04
C ASN A 277 -9.60 -19.16 7.32
#